data_AF-A0A849TX59-F1
#
_entry.id   AF-A0A849TX59-F1
#
_cell.length_a   1.000
_cell.length_b   1.000
_cell.length_c   1.000
_cell.angle_alpha   90.00
_cell.angle_beta   90.00
_cell.angle_gamma   90.00
#
_symmetry.space_group_name_H-M   'P 1'
#
loop_
_entity.id
_entity.type
_entity.pdbx_description
1 polymer ?
#
loop_
_entity_poly.entity_id
_entity_poly.type
_entity_poly.pdbx_seq_one_letter_code
_entity_poly.pdbx_strand_id
1 'polypeptide(L)' 'LFVTADFTETAWRLYDPLLLSPRPVHVYTAGSWGPQEADALVEQNGLSWQLGW' A
#
# COMPACT_ATOMS: atom_id res chain seq x y z
N LEU A 1 -9.68 -3.86 22.93
CA LEU A 1 -10.17 -4.55 21.72
C LEU A 1 -9.03 -5.42 21.21
N PHE A 2 -9.28 -6.68 20.91
CA PHE A 2 -8.28 -7.62 20.39
C PHE A 2 -8.76 -8.16 19.04
N VAL A 3 -7.81 -8.45 18.15
CA VAL A 3 -8.06 -9.06 16.84
C VAL A 3 -8.22 -10.57 17.00
N THR A 4 -9.12 -11.18 16.24
CA THR A 4 -9.33 -12.64 16.26
C THR A 4 -8.24 -13.37 15.47
N ALA A 5 -8.01 -14.64 15.80
CA ALA A 5 -7.07 -15.49 15.06
C ALA A 5 -7.46 -15.61 13.58
N ASP A 6 -8.73 -15.84 13.29
CA ASP A 6 -9.26 -15.95 11.92
C ASP A 6 -9.04 -14.68 11.08
N PHE A 7 -9.25 -13.50 11.69
CA PHE A 7 -8.95 -12.24 11.02
C PHE A 7 -7.46 -12.11 10.69
N THR A 8 -6.60 -12.52 11.63
CA THR A 8 -5.14 -12.46 11.46
C THR A 8 -4.69 -13.38 10.32
N GLU A 9 -5.19 -14.62 10.28
CA GLU A 9 -4.89 -15.58 9.21
C GLU A 9 -5.38 -15.08 7.84
N THR A 10 -6.57 -14.50 7.79
CA THR A 10 -7.12 -13.93 6.54
C THR A 10 -6.30 -12.74 6.04
N ALA A 11 -5.85 -11.86 6.94
CA ALA A 11 -4.97 -10.75 6.59
C ALA A 11 -3.64 -11.27 6.02
N TRP A 12 -3.00 -12.24 6.67
CA TRP A 12 -1.75 -12.83 6.17
C TRP A 12 -1.92 -13.44 4.78
N ARG A 13 -2.96 -14.24 4.56
CA ARG A 13 -3.24 -14.85 3.25
C ARG A 13 -3.38 -13.81 2.13
N LEU A 14 -3.89 -12.62 2.43
CA LEU A 14 -4.02 -11.53 1.46
C LEU A 14 -2.67 -10.89 1.10
N TYR A 15 -1.75 -10.76 2.07
CA TYR A 15 -0.46 -10.11 1.86
C TYR A 15 0.65 -11.07 1.40
N ASP A 16 0.55 -12.38 1.68
CA ASP A 16 1.56 -13.38 1.33
C ASP A 16 2.04 -13.32 -0.14
N PRO A 17 1.17 -13.18 -1.16
CA PRO A 17 1.62 -13.10 -2.55
C PRO A 17 2.49 -11.87 -2.84
N LEU A 18 2.29 -10.77 -2.11
CA LEU A 18 3.10 -9.55 -2.25
C LEU A 18 4.49 -9.74 -1.64
N LEU A 19 4.59 -10.49 -0.54
CA LEU A 19 5.85 -10.76 0.15
C LEU A 19 6.73 -11.75 -0.63
N LEU A 20 6.10 -12.75 -1.27
CA LEU A 20 6.79 -13.77 -2.04
C LEU A 20 7.25 -13.31 -3.43
N SER A 21 6.70 -12.20 -3.94
CA SER A 21 7.02 -11.65 -5.26
C SER A 21 7.46 -10.18 -5.14
N PRO A 22 8.74 -9.92 -4.79
CA PRO A 22 9.23 -8.57 -4.57
C PRO A 22 9.10 -7.71 -5.84
N ARG A 23 8.67 -6.47 -5.65
CA ARG A 23 8.53 -5.46 -6.70
C ARG A 23 9.63 -4.41 -6.56
N PRO A 24 9.94 -3.62 -7.60
CA PRO A 24 10.85 -2.49 -7.50
C PRO A 24 10.46 -1.56 -6.34
N VAL A 25 11.45 -1.16 -5.55
CA VAL A 25 11.27 -0.18 -4.48
C VAL A 25 11.54 1.21 -5.07
N HIS A 26 10.53 2.08 -5.00
CA HIS A 26 10.62 3.45 -5.48
C HIS A 26 11.07 4.38 -4.34
N VAL A 27 12.16 5.11 -4.55
CA VAL A 27 12.75 6.00 -3.55
C VAL A 27 12.02 7.34 -3.56
N TYR A 28 11.90 7.98 -2.40
CA TYR A 28 11.28 9.29 -2.27
C TYR A 28 12.00 10.14 -1.21
N THR A 29 11.90 11.46 -1.35
CA THR A 29 12.53 12.41 -0.42
C THR A 29 11.77 12.43 0.90
N ALA A 30 12.47 12.42 2.03
CA ALA A 30 11.85 12.57 3.34
C ALA A 30 11.05 13.89 3.43
N GLY A 31 9.83 13.82 3.96
CA GLY A 31 8.89 14.95 4.02
C GLY A 31 8.04 15.14 2.75
N SER A 32 8.27 14.35 1.69
CA SER A 32 7.32 14.24 0.58
C SER A 32 6.21 13.21 0.88
N TRP A 33 5.15 13.22 0.07
CA TRP A 33 4.03 12.27 0.15
C TRP A 33 4.34 10.87 -0.40
N GLY A 34 5.52 10.67 -0.97
CA GLY A 34 5.92 9.40 -1.57
C GLY A 34 6.48 9.58 -2.98
N PRO A 35 6.75 8.47 -3.67
CA PRO A 35 7.26 8.48 -5.04
C PRO A 35 6.15 8.81 -6.05
N GLN A 36 6.52 9.35 -7.22
CA GLN A 36 5.58 9.74 -8.28
C GLN A 36 4.73 8.55 -8.78
N GLU A 37 5.27 7.34 -8.69
CA GLU A 37 4.59 6.10 -9.06
C GLU A 37 3.35 5.83 -8.19
N ALA A 38 3.28 6.37 -6.97
CA ALA A 38 2.10 6.28 -6.13
C ALA A 38 0.93 7.12 -6.68
N ASP A 39 1.20 8.30 -7.23
CA ASP A 39 0.19 9.12 -7.91
C ASP A 39 -0.27 8.44 -9.20
N ALA A 40 0.69 8.00 -10.03
CA ALA A 40 0.41 7.33 -11.29
C ALA A 40 -0.45 6.06 -11.12
N LEU A 41 -0.27 5.31 -10.02
CA LEU A 41 -1.08 4.12 -9.70
C LEU A 41 -2.55 4.46 -9.46
N VAL A 42 -2.82 5.57 -8.78
CA VAL A 42 -4.18 5.99 -8.42
C VAL A 42 -4.87 6.70 -9.60
N GLU A 43 -4.11 7.49 -10.35
CA GLU A 43 -4.56 8.16 -11.58
C GLU A 43 -4.98 7.16 -12.67
N GLN A 44 -4.33 5.98 -12.76
CA GLN A 44 -4.74 4.90 -13.66
C GLN A 44 -6.19 4.45 -13.41
N ASN A 45 -6.68 4.60 -12.19
CA ASN A 45 -8.06 4.28 -11.80
C ASN A 45 -8.97 5.52 -11.81
N GLY A 46 -8.51 6.66 -12.34
CA GLY A 46 -9.27 7.91 -12.36
C GLY A 46 -9.46 8.55 -10.99
N LEU A 47 -8.62 8.19 -10.02
CA LEU A 47 -8.68 8.67 -8.65
C LEU A 47 -7.54 9.67 -8.39
N SER A 48 -7.64 10.44 -7.30
CA SER A 48 -6.55 11.27 -6.79
C SER A 48 -6.48 11.19 -5.27
N TRP A 49 -5.26 11.30 -4.73
CA TRP A 49 -5.05 11.33 -3.29
C TRP A 49 -5.71 12.56 -2.68
N GLN A 50 -6.46 12.35 -1.60
CA GLN A 50 -7.01 13.43 -0.81
C GLN A 50 -6.10 13.64 0.40
N LEU A 51 -5.57 14.85 0.54
CA LEU A 51 -4.84 15.25 1.73
C LEU A 51 -5.85 15.38 2.87
N GLY A 52 -5.75 14.47 3.84
CA GLY A 52 -6.66 14.42 4.98
C GLY A 52 -6.47 15.61 5.91
N TRP A 53 -7.58 16.28 6.23
CA TRP A 53 -7.76 17.13 7.40
C TRP A 53 -8.89 16.52 8.24
#